data_AF-A0A925YTJ1-F1
#
_entry.id   AF-A0A925YTJ1-F1
#
_cell.length_a   1.000
_cell.length_b   1.000
_cell.length_c   1.000
_cell.angle_alpha   90.00
_cell.angle_beta   90.00
_cell.angle_gamma   90.00
#
_symmetry.space_group_name_H-M   'P 1'
#
loop_
_entity.id
_entity.type
_entity.pdbx_description
1 polymer ?
#
loop_
_entity_poly.entity_id
_entity_poly.type
_entity_poly.pdbx_seq_one_letter_code
_entity_poly.pdbx_strand_id
1 'polypeptide(L)'
;MKLTDDLKSPRLIHAKGFLFLILGLIGVFGILLESPHLRTVVLLGVTIWAFCRFYYYLFYVLERYLGKTTPYAGLWDALRFIFKK
;
A
#
# COMPACT_ATOMS: atom_id res chain seq x y z
N MET A 1 -19.29 -3.92 19.49
CA MET A 1 -18.37 -3.23 18.55
C MET A 1 -19.13 -3.09 17.25
N LYS A 2 -19.48 -1.87 16.82
CA LYS A 2 -20.13 -1.68 15.51
C LYS A 2 -19.11 -1.99 14.43
N LEU A 3 -19.54 -2.61 13.33
CA LEU A 3 -18.65 -2.97 12.22
C LEU A 3 -17.99 -1.74 11.55
N THR A 4 -18.52 -0.54 11.83
CA THR A 4 -18.15 0.74 11.23
C THR A 4 -17.19 1.58 12.07
N ASP A 5 -16.84 1.15 13.28
CA ASP A 5 -15.92 1.92 14.13
C ASP A 5 -14.45 1.69 13.71
N ASP A 6 -13.67 2.77 13.68
CA ASP A 6 -12.24 2.70 13.37
C ASP A 6 -11.48 1.78 14.34
N LEU A 7 -10.57 0.99 13.80
CA LEU A 7 -9.66 0.15 14.57
C LEU A 7 -8.72 1.04 15.40
N LYS A 8 -9.00 1.17 16.71
CA LYS A 8 -8.15 1.93 17.65
C LYS A 8 -7.07 1.09 18.32
N SER A 9 -7.11 -0.24 18.22
CA SER A 9 -6.16 -1.09 18.94
C SER A 9 -4.85 -1.26 18.15
N PRO A 10 -3.69 -0.91 18.74
CA PRO A 10 -2.39 -1.00 18.06
C PRO A 10 -2.08 -2.40 17.55
N ARG A 11 -2.45 -3.43 18.33
CA ARG A 11 -2.24 -4.84 17.97
C ARG A 11 -2.98 -5.23 16.69
N LEU A 12 -4.23 -4.78 16.51
CA LEU A 12 -4.99 -5.09 15.31
C LEU A 12 -4.47 -4.31 14.09
N ILE A 13 -3.94 -3.11 14.28
CA ILE A 13 -3.30 -2.34 13.20
C ILE A 13 -2.05 -3.08 12.69
N HIS A 14 -1.18 -3.56 13.60
CA HIS A 14 -0.02 -4.38 13.20
C HIS A 14 -0.43 -5.71 12.58
N ALA A 15 -1.45 -6.38 13.13
CA ALA A 15 -1.98 -7.63 12.55
C ALA A 15 -2.50 -7.41 11.12
N LYS A 16 -3.22 -6.31 10.87
CA LYS A 16 -3.67 -5.92 9.53
C LYS A 16 -2.50 -5.71 8.58
N GLY A 17 -1.44 -5.02 9.04
CA GLY A 17 -0.21 -4.87 8.26
C GLY A 17 0.45 -6.20 7.91
N PHE A 18 0.53 -7.12 8.88
CA PHE A 18 1.08 -8.46 8.67
C PHE A 18 0.23 -9.31 7.71
N LEU A 19 -1.10 -9.19 7.78
CA LEU A 19 -2.01 -9.84 6.83
C LEU A 19 -1.74 -9.38 5.39
N PHE A 20 -1.49 -8.10 5.16
CA PHE A 20 -1.11 -7.61 3.83
C PHE A 20 0.24 -8.16 3.36
N LEU A 21 1.21 -8.33 4.25
CA LEU A 21 2.48 -8.98 3.91
C LEU A 21 2.26 -10.43 3.48
N ILE A 22 1.46 -11.19 4.23
CA ILE A 22 1.12 -12.58 3.87
C ILE A 22 0.44 -12.63 2.49
N LEU A 23 -0.54 -11.76 2.24
CA LEU A 23 -1.22 -11.69 0.94
C LEU A 23 -0.25 -11.38 -0.19
N GLY A 24 0.68 -10.43 0.02
CA GLY A 24 1.73 -10.13 -0.94
C GLY A 24 2.61 -11.33 -1.25
N LEU A 25 3.02 -12.08 -0.22
CA LEU A 25 3.80 -13.31 -0.38
C LEU A 25 3.02 -14.38 -1.15
N ILE A 26 1.76 -14.63 -0.78
CA ILE A 26 0.91 -15.59 -1.49
C ILE A 26 0.79 -15.22 -2.98
N GLY A 27 0.58 -13.94 -3.30
CA GLY A 27 0.52 -13.46 -4.68
C GLY A 27 1.83 -13.64 -5.44
N VAL A 28 2.96 -13.27 -4.82
CA VAL A 28 4.31 -13.46 -5.41
C VAL A 28 4.57 -14.94 -5.68
N PHE A 29 4.38 -15.80 -4.68
CA PHE A 29 4.61 -17.24 -4.82
C PHE A 29 3.67 -17.88 -5.84
N GLY A 30 2.38 -17.51 -5.86
CA GLY A 30 1.44 -18.01 -6.86
C GLY A 30 1.90 -17.70 -8.29
N ILE A 31 2.29 -16.46 -8.56
CA ILE A 31 2.78 -16.04 -9.89
C ILE A 31 4.09 -16.78 -10.27
N LEU A 32 4.99 -16.98 -9.31
CA LEU A 32 6.25 -17.68 -9.54
C LEU A 32 6.06 -19.19 -9.75
N LEU A 33 5.07 -19.81 -9.10
CA LEU A 33 4.72 -21.22 -9.32
C LEU A 33 4.12 -21.44 -10.71
N GLU A 34 3.32 -20.49 -11.21
CA GLU A 34 2.78 -20.57 -12.58
C GLU A 34 3.82 -20.23 -13.66
N SER A 35 4.73 -19.29 -13.38
CA SER A 35 5.69 -18.80 -14.37
C SER A 35 7.09 -18.57 -13.76
N PRO A 36 7.88 -19.65 -13.54
CA PRO A 36 9.20 -19.59 -12.91
C PRO A 36 10.28 -19.08 -13.87
N HIS A 37 10.06 -17.93 -14.49
CA HIS A 37 11.03 -17.28 -15.37
C HIS A 37 11.73 -16.14 -14.63
N LEU A 38 13.05 -16.01 -14.84
CA LEU A 38 13.82 -14.88 -14.30
C LEU A 38 13.24 -13.53 -14.74
N ARG A 39 12.69 -13.44 -15.96
CA ARG A 39 11.98 -12.26 -16.44
C ARG A 39 10.79 -11.89 -15.54
N THR A 40 9.99 -12.87 -15.13
CA THR A 40 8.85 -12.65 -14.23
C THR A 40 9.33 -12.12 -12.88
N VAL A 41 10.35 -12.75 -12.28
CA VAL A 41 10.94 -12.31 -11.00
C VAL A 41 11.39 -10.85 -11.07
N VAL A 42 12.13 -10.49 -12.12
CA VAL A 42 12.66 -9.13 -12.30
C VAL A 42 11.52 -8.12 -12.48
N LEU A 43 10.55 -8.40 -13.36
CA LEU A 43 9.42 -7.51 -13.60
C LEU A 43 8.56 -7.33 -12.33
N LEU A 44 8.34 -8.42 -11.59
CA LEU A 44 7.56 -8.40 -10.36
C LEU A 44 8.28 -7.60 -9.27
N GLY A 45 9.59 -7.76 -9.14
CA GLY A 45 10.43 -6.97 -8.23
C GLY A 45 10.41 -5.48 -8.56
N VAL A 46 10.58 -5.10 -9.84
CA VAL A 46 10.49 -3.70 -10.28
C VAL A 46 9.11 -3.11 -9.99
N THR A 47 8.05 -3.88 -10.27
CA THR A 47 6.67 -3.46 -10.02
C THR A 47 6.44 -3.21 -8.53
N ILE A 48 6.78 -4.15 -7.66
CA ILE A 48 6.64 -4.02 -6.20
C ILE A 48 7.44 -2.81 -5.71
N TRP A 49 8.69 -2.67 -6.13
CA TRP A 49 9.55 -1.56 -5.72
C TRP A 49 8.97 -0.19 -6.12
N ALA A 50 8.51 -0.05 -7.37
CA ALA A 50 7.90 1.17 -7.87
C ALA A 50 6.62 1.52 -7.08
N PHE A 51 5.75 0.55 -6.82
CA PHE A 51 4.53 0.75 -6.03
C PHE A 51 4.82 1.08 -4.55
N CYS A 52 5.80 0.44 -3.92
CA CYS A 52 6.23 0.79 -2.56
C CYS A 52 6.70 2.25 -2.49
N ARG A 53 7.49 2.69 -3.47
CA ARG A 53 7.98 4.08 -3.55
C ARG A 53 6.85 5.07 -3.85
N PHE A 54 5.91 4.69 -4.71
CA PHE A 54 4.73 5.50 -5.02
C PHE A 54 3.81 5.64 -3.80
N TYR A 55 3.60 4.57 -3.03
CA TYR A 55 2.85 4.61 -1.77
C TYR A 55 3.51 5.57 -0.76
N TYR A 56 4.84 5.47 -0.59
CA TYR A 56 5.58 6.44 0.22
C TYR A 56 5.41 7.88 -0.28
N TYR A 57 5.46 8.11 -1.59
CA TYR A 57 5.22 9.45 -2.16
C TYR A 57 3.83 10.00 -1.81
N LEU A 58 2.77 9.21 -2.00
CA LEU A 58 1.38 9.62 -1.78
C LEU A 58 1.09 10.01 -0.32
N PHE A 59 1.59 9.24 0.64
CA PHE A 59 1.25 9.44 2.06
C PHE A 59 2.32 10.21 2.82
N TYR A 60 3.60 10.08 2.48
CA TYR A 60 4.65 10.82 3.18
C TYR A 60 4.96 12.14 2.47
N VAL A 61 5.31 12.08 1.17
CA VAL A 61 5.80 13.28 0.47
C VAL A 61 4.66 14.28 0.26
N LEU A 62 3.47 13.81 -0.11
CA LEU A 62 2.32 14.67 -0.37
C LEU A 62 1.82 15.38 0.89
N GLU A 63 1.80 14.70 2.06
CA GLU A 63 1.48 15.36 3.34
C GLU A 63 2.59 16.33 3.75
N ARG A 64 3.84 15.86 3.75
CA ARG A 64 4.98 16.59 4.33
C ARG A 64 5.39 17.82 3.52
N TYR A 65 5.33 17.74 2.19
CA TYR A 65 5.85 18.79 1.30
C TYR A 65 4.75 19.59 0.59
N LEU A 66 3.57 19.00 0.31
CA LEU A 66 2.46 19.73 -0.33
C LEU A 66 1.43 20.30 0.66
N GLY A 67 1.60 20.07 1.97
CA GLY A 67 0.91 20.80 3.03
C GLY A 67 -0.54 20.36 3.26
N LYS A 68 -0.89 19.10 2.98
CA LYS A 68 -2.23 18.60 3.32
C LYS A 68 -2.31 18.37 4.84
N THR A 69 -3.13 19.16 5.52
CA THR A 69 -3.35 19.10 6.97
C THR A 69 -4.40 18.06 7.40
N THR A 70 -5.11 17.44 6.46
CA THR A 70 -6.11 16.41 6.74
C THR A 70 -5.53 15.00 6.55
N PRO A 71 -5.73 14.07 7.51
CA PRO A 71 -5.25 12.71 7.40
C PRO A 71 -5.90 12.02 6.19
N TYR A 72 -5.12 11.30 5.39
CA TYR A 72 -5.66 10.53 4.28
C TYR A 72 -6.52 9.37 4.80
N ALA A 73 -7.82 9.35 4.47
CA ALA A 73 -8.66 8.18 4.71
C ALA A 73 -8.40 7.06 3.69
N GLY A 74 -7.69 7.35 2.59
CA GLY A 74 -7.25 6.34 1.62
C GLY A 74 -6.67 6.94 0.33
N LEU A 75 -6.38 6.06 -0.64
CA LEU A 75 -5.78 6.42 -1.93
C LEU A 75 -6.63 7.44 -2.71
N TRP A 76 -7.96 7.34 -2.61
CA TRP A 76 -8.89 8.28 -3.25
C TRP A 76 -8.78 9.71 -2.72
N ASP A 77 -8.40 9.90 -1.46
CA ASP A 77 -8.16 11.24 -0.91
C ASP A 77 -6.85 11.84 -1.38
N ALA A 78 -5.84 11.01 -1.63
CA ALA A 78 -4.57 11.41 -2.22
C ALA A 78 -4.74 11.79 -3.68
N LEU A 79 -5.47 10.98 -4.46
CA LEU A 79 -5.81 11.30 -5.83
C LEU A 79 -6.65 12.59 -5.92
N ARG A 80 -7.72 12.73 -5.12
CA ARG A 80 -8.52 13.97 -5.10
C ARG A 80 -7.71 15.20 -4.75
N PHE A 81 -6.73 15.09 -3.85
CA PHE A 81 -5.86 16.22 -3.50
C PHE A 81 -4.95 16.62 -4.67
N ILE A 82 -4.40 15.64 -5.41
CA ILE A 82 -3.60 15.90 -6.62
C ILE A 82 -4.46 16.53 -7.73
N PHE A 83 -5.68 16.03 -7.96
CA PHE A 83 -6.55 16.52 -9.03
C PHE A 83 -7.26 17.84 -8.73
N LYS A 84 -7.41 18.23 -7.46
CA LYS A 84 -8.02 19.51 -7.07
C LYS A 84 -7.03 20.68 -7.02
N LYS A 85 -5.73 20.42 -7.16
CA LYS A 85 -4.67 21.43 -7.14
C LYS A 85 -4.08 21.58 -8.53
#